data_AF-A0A3S9MSC4-F1
#
_entry.id   AF-A0A3S9MSC4-F1
#
_cell.length_a   1.000
_cell.length_b   1.000
_cell.length_c   1.000
_cell.angle_alpha   90.00
_cell.angle_beta   90.00
_cell.angle_gamma   90.00
#
_symmetry.space_group_name_H-M   'P 1'
#
loop_
_entity.id
_entity.type
_entity.pdbx_description
1 polymer ?
#
loop_
_entity_poly.entity_id
_entity_poly.type
_entity_poly.pdbx_seq_one_letter_code
_entity_poly.pdbx_strand_id
1 'polypeptide(L)'
;MNQKTIRIGYFEEIKTVFSLAEGNLEQEYPNVMKSLQNADYTMYQKLAPYLFYYFLPRQDNLVYPLTASEKHFELVKETLNAKGEETTWS
;
A
#
# COMPACT_ATOMS: atom_id res chain seq x y z
N MET A 1 -22.22 -1.31 12.72
CA MET A 1 -21.49 -0.99 11.47
C MET A 1 -20.39 -2.03 11.31
N ASN A 2 -20.35 -2.76 10.19
CA ASN A 2 -19.25 -3.69 9.93
C ASN A 2 -17.99 -2.85 9.70
N GLN A 3 -17.02 -2.98 10.59
CA GLN A 3 -15.73 -2.30 10.49
C GLN A 3 -15.07 -2.69 9.17
N LYS A 4 -14.85 -1.69 8.29
CA LYS A 4 -14.12 -1.90 7.03
C LYS A 4 -12.65 -1.70 7.30
N THR A 5 -11.84 -2.74 7.07
CA THR A 5 -10.38 -2.67 7.25
C THR A 5 -9.72 -2.30 5.93
N ILE A 6 -8.85 -1.29 5.93
CA ILE A 6 -8.09 -0.91 4.74
C ILE A 6 -6.84 -1.79 4.63
N ARG A 7 -6.53 -2.21 3.41
CA ARG A 7 -5.25 -2.84 3.06
C ARG A 7 -4.62 -2.11 1.89
N ILE A 8 -3.28 -2.07 1.88
CA ILE A 8 -2.48 -1.51 0.79
C ILE A 8 -1.98 -2.65 -0.08
N GLY A 9 -2.20 -2.53 -1.38
CA GLY A 9 -1.63 -3.39 -2.41
C GLY A 9 -0.81 -2.57 -3.40
N TYR A 10 -0.16 -3.27 -4.32
CA TYR A 10 0.64 -2.65 -5.37
C TYR A 10 0.55 -3.43 -6.68
N PHE A 11 0.82 -2.76 -7.78
CA PHE A 11 0.92 -3.35 -9.11
C PHE A 11 2.35 -3.86 -9.37
N GLU A 12 2.49 -4.85 -10.24
CA GLU A 12 3.77 -5.53 -10.50
C GLU A 12 4.86 -4.58 -11.00
N GLU A 13 4.48 -3.53 -11.72
CA GLU A 13 5.35 -2.50 -12.27
C GLU A 13 6.15 -1.76 -11.18
N ILE A 14 5.74 -1.83 -9.90
CA ILE A 14 6.51 -1.28 -8.79
C ILE A 14 7.92 -1.87 -8.68
N LYS A 15 8.14 -3.10 -9.19
CA LYS A 15 9.46 -3.75 -9.27
C LYS A 15 10.49 -2.87 -9.99
N THR A 16 10.05 -2.11 -11.00
CA THR A 16 10.92 -1.20 -11.76
C THR A 16 11.49 -0.08 -10.90
N VAL A 17 10.75 0.39 -9.90
CA VAL A 17 11.20 1.42 -8.95
C VAL A 17 12.25 0.85 -8.00
N PHE A 18 12.12 -0.42 -7.63
CA PHE A 18 13.02 -1.09 -6.69
C PHE A 18 14.19 -1.83 -7.37
N SER A 19 14.29 -1.80 -8.70
CA SER A 19 15.28 -2.59 -9.48
C SER A 19 15.31 -4.07 -9.08
N LEU A 20 14.15 -4.61 -8.70
CA LEU A 20 14.04 -6.01 -8.31
C LEU A 20 14.16 -6.88 -9.56
N ALA A 21 14.93 -7.96 -9.46
CA ALA A 21 15.01 -8.95 -10.54
C ALA A 21 13.62 -9.54 -10.83
N GLU A 22 13.45 -10.19 -11.98
CA GLU A 22 12.24 -10.93 -12.37
C GLU A 22 12.00 -12.19 -11.50
N GLY A 23 12.11 -12.06 -10.17
CA GLY A 23 11.79 -13.09 -9.19
C GLY A 23 10.31 -13.12 -8.82
N ASN A 24 9.95 -14.10 -7.99
CA ASN A 24 8.58 -14.30 -7.52
C ASN A 24 8.12 -13.10 -6.65
N LEU A 25 7.03 -12.45 -7.05
CA LEU A 25 6.39 -11.33 -6.34
C LEU A 25 6.16 -11.62 -4.86
N GLU A 26 5.83 -12.86 -4.51
CA GLU A 26 5.54 -13.26 -3.13
C GLU A 26 6.76 -13.15 -2.22
N GLN A 27 7.97 -13.39 -2.75
CA GLN A 27 9.22 -13.26 -2.00
C GLN A 27 9.62 -11.80 -1.83
N GLU A 28 9.27 -10.96 -2.81
CA GLU A 28 9.57 -9.52 -2.80
C GLU A 28 8.52 -8.69 -2.05
N TYR A 29 7.32 -9.23 -1.83
CA TYR A 29 6.22 -8.54 -1.15
C TYR A 29 6.59 -8.00 0.23
N PRO A 30 7.28 -8.76 1.11
CA PRO A 30 7.73 -8.24 2.39
C PRO A 30 8.72 -7.07 2.26
N ASN A 31 9.57 -7.07 1.22
CA ASN A 31 10.55 -6.00 0.98
C ASN A 31 9.85 -4.71 0.54
N VAL A 32 8.90 -4.81 -0.39
CA VAL A 32 8.10 -3.67 -0.87
C VAL A 32 7.31 -3.05 0.29
N MET A 33 6.66 -3.86 1.12
CA MET A 33 5.90 -3.37 2.27
C MET A 33 6.80 -2.68 3.31
N LYS A 34 7.97 -3.24 3.62
CA LYS A 34 8.94 -2.59 4.52
C LYS A 34 9.47 -1.28 3.94
N SER A 35 9.74 -1.22 2.64
CA SER A 35 10.16 0.01 1.97
C SER A 35 9.08 1.07 2.03
N LEU A 36 7.80 0.71 1.79
CA LEU A 36 6.67 1.63 1.94
C LEU A 36 6.48 2.12 3.37
N GLN A 37 6.64 1.22 4.35
CA GLN A 37 6.54 1.56 5.76
C GLN A 37 7.61 2.57 6.19
N ASN A 38 8.81 2.52 5.60
CA ASN A 38 9.92 3.42 5.90
C ASN A 38 10.07 4.59 4.91
N ALA A 39 9.24 4.64 3.87
CA ALA A 39 9.32 5.70 2.86
C ALA A 39 9.07 7.07 3.50
N ASP A 40 9.90 8.04 3.12
CA ASP A 40 9.56 9.45 3.26
C ASP A 40 8.56 9.87 2.17
N TYR A 41 8.07 11.11 2.26
CA TYR A 41 7.07 11.60 1.31
C TYR A 41 7.60 11.62 -0.13
N THR A 42 8.87 12.00 -0.33
CA THR A 42 9.50 12.05 -1.66
C THR A 42 9.55 10.67 -2.33
N MET A 43 9.92 9.64 -1.57
CA MET A 43 9.93 8.26 -2.04
C MET A 43 8.51 7.76 -2.29
N TYR A 44 7.57 8.10 -1.40
CA TYR A 44 6.16 7.79 -1.60
C TYR A 44 5.61 8.35 -2.91
N GLN A 45 5.93 9.59 -3.27
CA GLN A 45 5.46 10.19 -4.52
C GLN A 45 5.88 9.39 -5.76
N LYS A 46 7.05 8.73 -5.73
CA LYS A 46 7.51 7.84 -6.81
C LYS A 46 6.78 6.50 -6.82
N LEU A 47 6.38 6.02 -5.66
CA LEU A 47 5.71 4.73 -5.49
C LEU A 47 4.20 4.83 -5.73
N ALA A 48 3.56 5.95 -5.37
CA ALA A 48 2.12 6.14 -5.40
C ALA A 48 1.42 5.71 -6.70
N PRO A 49 1.96 5.95 -7.92
CA PRO A 49 1.34 5.48 -9.17
C PRO A 49 1.15 3.96 -9.24
N TYR A 50 1.91 3.21 -8.46
CA TYR A 50 1.90 1.75 -8.42
C TYR A 50 1.14 1.18 -7.22
N LEU A 51 0.55 2.03 -6.38
CA LEU A 51 -0.12 1.61 -5.15
C LEU A 51 -1.63 1.78 -5.27
N PHE A 52 -2.35 0.91 -4.58
CA PHE A 52 -3.78 1.01 -4.40
C PHE A 52 -4.18 0.58 -2.99
N TYR A 53 -5.35 1.01 -2.55
CA TYR A 53 -5.96 0.49 -1.34
C TYR A 53 -7.28 -0.21 -1.66
N TYR A 54 -7.70 -1.11 -0.77
CA TYR A 54 -8.98 -1.79 -0.84
C TYR A 54 -9.52 -2.06 0.56
N PHE A 55 -10.83 -2.21 0.67
CA PHE A 55 -11.49 -2.51 1.93
C PHE A 55 -11.69 -4.02 2.10
N LEU A 56 -11.65 -4.49 3.33
CA LEU A 56 -12.06 -5.82 3.75
C LEU A 56 -13.36 -5.74 4.57
N PRO A 57 -14.31 -6.68 4.35
CA PRO A 57 -14.30 -7.69 3.29
C PRO A 57 -14.36 -7.06 1.89
N ARG A 58 -13.70 -7.70 0.92
CA ARG A 58 -13.53 -7.15 -0.43
C ARG A 58 -14.88 -7.13 -1.16
N GLN A 59 -15.38 -5.93 -1.47
CA GLN A 59 -16.54 -5.75 -2.34
C GLN A 59 -16.07 -5.72 -3.81
N ASP A 60 -16.58 -6.64 -4.61
CA ASP A 60 -16.52 -6.61 -6.09
C ASP A 60 -15.12 -6.40 -6.71
N ASN A 61 -14.07 -6.89 -6.05
CA ASN A 61 -12.67 -6.70 -6.44
C ASN A 61 -12.21 -5.23 -6.61
N LEU A 62 -13.00 -4.27 -6.12
CA LEU A 62 -12.71 -2.85 -6.23
C LEU A 62 -11.41 -2.47 -5.52
N VAL A 63 -10.59 -1.68 -6.21
CA VAL A 63 -9.37 -1.08 -5.69
C VAL A 63 -9.39 0.41 -6.01
N TYR A 64 -8.76 1.20 -5.16
CA TYR A 64 -8.72 2.64 -5.29
C TYR A 64 -7.26 3.08 -5.45
N PRO A 65 -6.92 3.81 -6.53
CA PRO A 65 -5.56 4.24 -6.76
C PRO A 65 -5.12 5.21 -5.67
N LEU A 66 -3.90 5.04 -5.18
CA LEU A 66 -3.27 6.03 -4.33
C LEU A 66 -2.63 7.10 -5.22
N THR A 67 -2.66 8.34 -4.74
CA THR A 67 -2.11 9.51 -5.47
C THR A 67 -0.93 10.06 -4.71
N ALA A 68 -0.08 10.83 -5.38
CA ALA A 68 1.09 11.49 -4.78
C ALA A 68 0.72 12.68 -3.86
N SER A 69 -0.33 12.53 -3.04
CA SER A 69 -0.83 13.52 -2.09
C SER A 69 -0.44 13.16 -0.65
N GLU A 70 -0.29 14.17 0.20
CA GLU A 70 0.02 14.00 1.63
C GLU A 70 -1.06 13.15 2.33
N LYS A 71 -2.33 13.37 2.01
CA LYS A 71 -3.44 12.58 2.56
C LYS A 71 -3.28 11.08 2.31
N HIS A 72 -2.90 10.69 1.09
CA HIS A 72 -2.71 9.28 0.76
C HIS A 72 -1.38 8.73 1.30
N PHE A 73 -0.37 9.57 1.49
CA PHE A 73 0.83 9.19 2.21
C PHE A 73 0.53 8.85 3.66
N GLU A 74 -0.18 9.73 4.37
CA GLU A 74 -0.62 9.50 5.76
C GLU A 74 -1.45 8.22 5.88
N LEU A 75 -2.41 8.03 4.98
CA LEU A 75 -3.21 6.80 4.92
C LEU A 75 -2.33 5.53 4.85
N VAL A 76 -1.31 5.53 3.98
CA VAL A 76 -0.38 4.40 3.86
C VAL A 76 0.43 4.21 5.14
N LYS A 77 0.92 5.30 5.75
CA LYS A 77 1.68 5.25 7.00
C LYS A 77 0.83 4.71 8.14
N GLU A 78 -0.39 5.16 8.29
CA GLU A 78 -1.32 4.67 9.31
C GLU A 78 -1.64 3.19 9.07
N THR A 79 -1.99 2.82 7.84
CA THR A 79 -2.37 1.44 7.51
C THR A 79 -1.23 0.44 7.71
N LEU A 80 0.02 0.83 7.41
CA LEU A 80 1.19 -0.05 7.53
C LEU A 80 1.84 -0.03 8.92
N ASN A 81 1.70 1.05 9.69
CA ASN A 81 2.26 1.15 11.04
C ASN A 81 1.28 0.81 12.16
N ALA A 82 0.00 0.63 11.84
CA ALA A 82 -0.95 0.10 12.80
C ALA A 82 -0.50 -1.32 13.19
N LYS A 83 0.13 -1.41 14.36
CA LYS A 83 0.73 -2.64 14.91
C LYS A 83 -0.37 -3.65 15.24
N GLY A 84 -0.88 -4.37 14.24
CA GLY A 84 -1.94 -5.35 14.44
C GLY A 84 -3.28 -4.78 14.95
N GLU A 85 -3.41 -3.47 15.11
CA GLU A 85 -4.70 -2.80 15.30
C GLU A 85 -5.21 -2.41 13.93
N GLU A 86 -6.29 -3.04 13.49
CA GLU A 86 -6.89 -2.80 12.19
C GLU A 86 -7.37 -1.35 12.11
N THR A 87 -6.90 -0.59 11.12
CA THR A 87 -7.36 0.80 10.91
C THR A 87 -8.81 0.76 10.42
N THR A 88 -9.74 1.10 11.31
CA THR A 88 -11.18 1.11 11.04
C THR A 88 -11.65 2.52 10.74
N TRP A 89 -12.38 2.68 9.62
CA TRP A 89 -12.94 3.97 9.21
C TRP A 89 -14.47 3.87 9.14
N SER A 90 -15.14 4.87 9.71
CA SER A 90 -16.62 4.99 9.79
C SER A 90 -17.18 5.83 8.65
#